data_AF-A0A528D5F5-F1
#
_entry.id   AF-A0A528D5F5-F1
#
_cell.length_a   1.000
_cell.length_b   1.000
_cell.length_c   1.000
_cell.angle_alpha   90.00
_cell.angle_beta   90.00
_cell.angle_gamma   90.00
#
_symmetry.space_group_name_H-M   'P 1'
#
loop_
_entity.id
_entity.type
_entity.pdbx_description
1 polymer ?
#
loop_
_entity_poly.entity_id
_entity_poly.type
_entity_poly.pdbx_seq_one_letter_code
_entity_poly.pdbx_strand_id
1 'polypeptide(L)'
;VDTCVARALWRGQTPSVCDAPRADAANDAMAAVERDIVRAVPNATYIDMTDRFCDAKTCHVFIDGKLAYRDRHHLATPFAQTLEPPVERALFSNVAAKK
;
A
#
# COMPACT_ATOMS: atom_id res chain seq x y z
N VAL A 1 -5.43 -13.37 -4.14
CA VAL A 1 -5.57 -12.68 -2.83
C VAL A 1 -7.05 -12.51 -2.56
N ASP A 2 -7.74 -11.83 -3.47
CA ASP A 2 -9.17 -11.95 -3.76
C ASP A 2 -9.81 -13.34 -3.53
N THR A 3 -9.26 -14.42 -4.08
CA THR A 3 -9.81 -15.78 -3.93
C THR A 3 -9.73 -16.31 -2.50
N CYS A 4 -8.76 -15.86 -1.71
CA CYS A 4 -8.69 -16.15 -0.28
C CYS A 4 -9.78 -15.39 0.46
N VAL A 5 -9.89 -14.09 0.23
CA VAL A 5 -10.89 -13.23 0.90
C VAL A 5 -12.31 -13.68 0.59
N ALA A 6 -12.63 -13.95 -0.68
CA ALA A 6 -13.94 -14.45 -1.07
C ALA A 6 -14.28 -15.79 -0.37
N ARG A 7 -13.31 -16.69 -0.25
CA ARG A 7 -13.48 -17.98 0.44
C ARG A 7 -13.63 -17.80 1.96
N ALA A 8 -12.86 -16.91 2.57
CA ALA A 8 -12.97 -16.60 3.99
C ALA A 8 -14.38 -16.08 4.32
N LEU A 9 -14.85 -15.09 3.54
CA LEU A 9 -16.19 -14.52 3.69
C LEU A 9 -17.28 -15.57 3.47
N TRP A 10 -17.16 -16.42 2.45
CA TRP A 10 -18.11 -17.52 2.21
C TRP A 10 -18.19 -18.51 3.38
N ARG A 11 -17.08 -18.70 4.12
CA ARG A 11 -17.01 -19.54 5.32
C ARG A 11 -17.39 -18.81 6.61
N GLY A 12 -17.82 -17.55 6.54
CA GLY A 12 -18.09 -16.74 7.74
C GLY A 12 -16.85 -16.36 8.54
N GLN A 13 -15.67 -16.38 7.92
CA GLN A 13 -14.40 -15.96 8.53
C GLN A 13 -14.08 -14.50 8.19
N THR A 14 -13.22 -13.88 9.00
CA THR A 14 -12.74 -12.53 8.74
C THR A 14 -11.76 -12.52 7.57
N PRO A 15 -11.73 -11.44 6.74
CA PRO A 15 -10.73 -11.31 5.68
C PRO A 15 -9.28 -11.35 6.17
N SER A 16 -9.03 -10.97 7.43
CA SER A 16 -7.69 -10.92 8.03
C SER A 16 -6.96 -12.26 8.07
N VAL A 17 -7.66 -13.40 7.91
CA VAL A 17 -7.01 -14.71 7.74
C VAL A 17 -6.18 -14.81 6.45
N CYS A 18 -6.34 -13.85 5.54
CA CYS A 18 -5.64 -13.73 4.28
C CYS A 18 -4.58 -12.62 4.29
N ASP A 19 -4.36 -11.93 5.42
CA ASP A 19 -3.29 -10.95 5.56
C ASP A 19 -1.91 -11.60 5.44
N ALA A 20 -0.91 -10.81 5.06
CA ALA A 20 0.45 -11.29 4.84
C ALA A 20 1.43 -10.67 5.85
N PRO A 21 2.46 -11.41 6.32
CA PRO A 21 3.55 -10.80 7.07
C PRO A 21 4.22 -9.70 6.24
N ARG A 22 4.46 -8.54 6.84
CA ARG A 22 5.10 -7.39 6.18
C ARG A 22 6.48 -7.76 5.61
N ALA A 23 7.22 -8.59 6.35
CA ALA A 23 8.53 -9.09 5.92
C ALA A 23 8.49 -9.83 4.58
N ASP A 24 7.36 -10.45 4.23
CA ASP A 24 7.19 -11.21 2.99
C ASP A 24 6.55 -10.39 1.87
N ALA A 25 5.77 -9.36 2.23
CA ALA A 25 4.90 -8.62 1.30
C ALA A 25 5.41 -7.22 0.93
N ALA A 26 6.00 -6.47 1.86
CA ALA A 26 6.34 -5.05 1.64
C ALA A 26 7.69 -4.84 0.95
N ASN A 27 8.54 -5.87 0.90
CA ASN A 27 9.89 -5.79 0.33
C ASN A 27 10.70 -4.60 0.88
N ASP A 28 10.62 -4.37 2.20
CA ASP A 28 11.18 -3.19 2.87
C ASP A 28 12.69 -3.00 2.63
N ALA A 29 13.43 -4.09 2.43
CA ALA A 29 14.86 -4.05 2.11
C ALA A 29 15.13 -3.38 0.75
N MET A 30 14.35 -3.70 -0.28
CA MET A 30 14.48 -3.05 -1.59
C MET A 30 13.97 -1.61 -1.54
N ALA A 31 12.86 -1.35 -0.83
CA ALA A 31 12.38 0.02 -0.62
C ALA A 31 13.43 0.91 0.07
N ALA A 32 14.27 0.36 0.96
CA ALA A 32 15.38 1.09 1.57
C ALA A 32 16.44 1.50 0.52
N VAL A 33 16.80 0.57 -0.39
CA VAL A 33 17.73 0.85 -1.50
C VAL A 33 17.16 1.91 -2.44
N GLU A 34 15.87 1.81 -2.80
CA GLU A 34 15.20 2.82 -3.64
C GLU A 34 15.23 4.21 -3.01
N ARG A 35 14.95 4.31 -1.70
CA ARG A 35 15.03 5.57 -0.95
C ARG A 35 16.45 6.16 -0.97
N ASP A 36 17.47 5.33 -0.83
CA ASP A 36 18.87 5.77 -0.89
C ASP A 36 19.26 6.26 -2.28
N ILE A 37 18.80 5.59 -3.34
CA ILE A 37 19.00 6.04 -4.73
C ILE A 37 18.33 7.40 -4.93
N VAL A 38 17.07 7.56 -4.53
CA VAL A 38 16.33 8.81 -4.73
C VAL A 38 16.98 9.98 -4.00
N ARG A 39 17.54 9.78 -2.80
CA ARG A 39 18.30 10.81 -2.07
C ARG A 39 19.50 11.36 -2.84
N ALA A 40 20.09 10.55 -3.72
CA ALA A 40 21.25 10.94 -4.53
C ALA A 40 20.86 11.64 -5.84
N VAL A 41 19.58 11.66 -6.23
CA VAL A 41 19.12 12.22 -7.50
C VAL A 41 18.51 13.62 -7.29
N PRO A 42 19.10 14.69 -7.86
CA PRO A 42 18.53 16.03 -7.76
C PRO A 42 17.09 16.09 -8.28
N ASN A 43 16.23 16.77 -7.54
CA ASN A 43 14.80 16.95 -7.84
C ASN A 43 13.96 15.66 -7.90
N ALA A 44 14.47 14.51 -7.44
CA ALA A 44 13.66 13.32 -7.22
C ALA A 44 12.98 13.35 -5.85
N THR A 45 11.82 12.70 -5.72
CA THR A 45 11.10 12.55 -4.45
C THR A 45 10.59 11.13 -4.34
N TYR A 46 10.80 10.50 -3.19
CA TYR A 46 10.28 9.18 -2.88
C TYR A 46 8.96 9.33 -2.15
N ILE A 47 7.88 8.78 -2.71
CA ILE A 47 6.56 8.79 -2.08
C ILE A 47 6.31 7.39 -1.55
N ASP A 48 6.41 7.22 -0.23
CA ASP A 48 6.12 5.96 0.44
C ASP A 48 4.63 5.89 0.80
N MET A 49 3.94 4.87 0.29
CA MET A 49 2.53 4.59 0.57
C MET A 49 2.35 3.23 1.28
N THR A 50 3.45 2.61 1.73
CA THR A 50 3.43 1.28 2.33
C THR A 50 2.57 1.24 3.59
N ASP A 51 2.52 2.34 4.33
CA ASP A 51 1.68 2.51 5.53
C ASP A 51 0.17 2.45 5.23
N ARG A 52 -0.24 2.64 3.98
CA ARG A 52 -1.63 2.48 3.54
C ARG A 52 -2.04 1.03 3.39
N PHE A 53 -1.06 0.12 3.31
CA PHE A 53 -1.27 -1.31 3.17
C PHE A 53 -0.89 -2.08 4.43
N CYS A 54 0.15 -1.64 5.12
CA CYS A 54 0.80 -2.41 6.16
C CYS A 54 0.96 -1.63 7.47
N ASP A 55 0.70 -2.31 8.58
CA ASP A 55 1.14 -1.88 9.90
C ASP A 55 2.63 -2.26 10.12
N ALA A 56 3.09 -2.30 11.37
CA ALA A 56 4.47 -2.65 11.70
C ALA A 56 4.87 -4.10 11.35
N LYS A 57 3.92 -5.02 11.23
CA LYS A 57 4.16 -6.47 11.07
C LYS A 57 3.30 -7.14 9.99
N THR A 58 2.21 -6.51 9.57
CA THR A 58 1.15 -7.14 8.77
C THR A 58 0.76 -6.22 7.62
N CYS A 59 0.62 -6.78 6.43
CA CYS A 59 0.00 -6.12 5.28
C CYS A 59 -1.41 -6.67 5.10
N HIS A 60 -2.39 -5.77 5.11
CA HIS A 60 -3.80 -6.12 5.16
C HIS A 60 -4.39 -6.26 3.76
N VAL A 61 -5.21 -7.30 3.56
CA VAL A 61 -5.90 -7.50 2.29
C VAL A 61 -7.27 -6.84 2.24
N PHE A 62 -7.80 -6.41 3.38
CA PHE A 62 -9.09 -5.75 3.50
C PHE A 62 -8.99 -4.55 4.46
N ILE A 63 -9.15 -3.34 3.94
CA ILE A 63 -8.83 -2.09 4.62
C ILE A 63 -10.02 -1.16 4.47
N ASP A 64 -10.53 -0.65 5.60
CA ASP A 64 -11.67 0.29 5.65
C ASP A 64 -12.86 -0.13 4.78
N GLY A 65 -13.25 -1.41 4.89
CA GLY A 65 -14.38 -1.98 4.16
C GLY A 65 -14.11 -2.32 2.69
N LYS A 66 -12.86 -2.25 2.23
CA LYS A 66 -12.50 -2.45 0.82
C LYS A 66 -11.45 -3.54 0.68
N LEU A 67 -11.61 -4.38 -0.34
CA LEU A 67 -10.55 -5.29 -0.78
C LEU A 67 -9.39 -4.44 -1.32
N ALA A 68 -8.17 -4.64 -0.81
CA ALA A 68 -7.00 -3.86 -1.20
C ALA A 68 -6.42 -4.31 -2.56
N TYR A 69 -6.49 -5.61 -2.84
CA TYR A 69 -5.86 -6.24 -4.01
C TYR A 69 -6.87 -6.99 -4.88
N ARG A 70 -6.81 -6.76 -6.19
CA ARG A 70 -7.57 -7.53 -7.18
C ARG A 70 -7.00 -8.94 -7.33
N ASP A 71 -5.68 -9.06 -7.30
CA ASP A 71 -4.95 -10.32 -7.49
C ASP A 71 -3.62 -10.28 -6.69
N ARG A 72 -2.58 -11.02 -7.11
CA ARG A 72 -1.28 -11.01 -6.41
C ARG A 72 -0.44 -9.76 -6.66
N HIS A 73 -0.76 -8.97 -7.69
CA HIS A 73 0.08 -7.88 -8.16
C HIS A 73 -0.65 -6.55 -8.34
N HIS A 74 -1.99 -6.57 -8.44
CA HIS A 74 -2.78 -5.38 -8.74
C HIS A 74 -3.65 -4.95 -7.57
N LEU A 75 -3.79 -3.63 -7.42
CA LEU A 75 -4.75 -3.01 -6.50
C LEU A 75 -6.18 -3.21 -7.00
N ALA A 76 -7.12 -3.35 -6.08
CA ALA A 76 -8.53 -3.29 -6.43
C ALA A 76 -8.95 -1.81 -6.60
N THR A 77 -9.76 -1.53 -7.62
CA THR A 77 -10.16 -0.16 -7.97
C THR A 77 -10.73 0.65 -6.80
N PRO A 78 -11.66 0.12 -5.97
CA PRO A 78 -12.22 0.91 -4.87
C PRO A 78 -11.17 1.31 -3.82
N PHE A 79 -10.17 0.45 -3.58
CA PHE A 79 -9.08 0.77 -2.67
C PHE A 79 -8.10 1.75 -3.31
N ALA A 80 -7.75 1.59 -4.59
CA ALA A 80 -6.87 2.53 -5.28
C ALA A 80 -7.43 3.98 -5.26
N GLN A 81 -8.75 4.15 -5.33
CA GLN A 81 -9.40 5.45 -5.20
C GLN A 81 -9.18 6.12 -3.82
N THR A 82 -8.98 5.35 -2.75
CA THR A 82 -8.69 5.95 -1.43
C THR A 82 -7.27 6.51 -1.33
N LEU A 83 -6.39 6.12 -2.25
CA LEU A 83 -5.00 6.58 -2.31
C LEU A 83 -4.86 7.93 -3.04
N GLU A 84 -5.88 8.38 -3.77
CA GLU A 84 -5.82 9.65 -4.50
C GLU A 84 -5.50 10.85 -3.56
N PRO A 85 -6.25 11.10 -2.46
CA PRO A 85 -5.94 12.23 -1.59
C PRO A 85 -4.53 12.21 -0.95
N PRO A 86 -4.02 11.09 -0.40
CA PRO A 86 -2.65 11.07 0.13
C PRO A 86 -1.58 11.22 -0.95
N VAL A 87 -1.78 10.66 -2.15
CA VAL A 87 -0.85 10.83 -3.27
C VAL A 87 -0.85 12.28 -3.75
N GLU A 88 -2.02 12.89 -3.94
CA GLU A 88 -2.15 14.30 -4.32
C GLU A 88 -1.41 15.21 -3.33
N ARG A 89 -1.63 15.00 -2.02
CA ARG A 89 -0.88 15.73 -0.99
C ARG A 89 0.62 15.53 -1.13
N ALA A 90 1.09 14.28 -1.24
CA ALA A 90 2.51 14.00 -1.38
C ALA A 90 3.15 14.64 -2.62
N LEU A 91 2.41 14.73 -3.73
CA LEU A 91 2.87 15.35 -4.98
C LEU A 91 2.93 16.89 -4.89
N PHE A 92 1.91 17.52 -4.32
CA PHE A 92 1.73 18.96 -4.41
C PHE A 92 2.10 19.75 -3.14
N SER A 93 2.32 19.10 -1.99
CA SER A 93 2.75 19.79 -0.77
C SER A 93 4.07 20.56 -0.94
N ASN A 94 4.98 20.08 -1.80
CA ASN A 94 6.24 20.78 -2.12
C ASN A 94 6.07 21.94 -3.11
N VAL A 95 4.95 22.00 -3.84
CA VAL A 95 4.62 23.10 -4.76
C VAL A 95 4.00 24.28 -4.00
N ALA A 96 3.24 24.01 -2.95
CA ALA A 96 2.66 25.03 -2.09
C ALA A 96 3.68 25.71 -1.16
N ALA A 97 4.71 24.99 -0.69
CA ALA A 97 5.76 25.53 0.18
C ALA A 97 6.83 26.36 -0.55
N LYS A 98 6.80 26.39 -1.89
CA LYS A 98 7.69 27.19 -2.75
C LYS A 98 7.04 28.46 -3.32
N LYS A 99 5.78 28.74 -2.95
CA LYS A 99 5.09 30.02 -3.20
C LYS A 99 5.19 30.91 -1.97
#